data_AF-A0A5E4P4E6-F1
#
_entry.id   AF-A0A5E4P4E6-F1
#
_cell.length_a   1.000
_cell.length_b   1.000
_cell.length_c   1.000
_cell.angle_alpha   90.00
_cell.angle_beta   90.00
_cell.angle_gamma   90.00
#
_symmetry.space_group_name_H-M   'P 1'
#
loop_
_entity.id
_entity.type
_entity.pdbx_description
1 polymer ?
#
loop_
_entity_poly.entity_id
_entity_poly.type
_entity_poly.pdbx_seq_one_letter_code
_entity_poly.pdbx_strand_id
1 'polypeptide(L)'
;MAGQMIMAGFLKMRVPILVRRLVTMAPAFVVVAYGIDPTKALVMSQVVLSFALPVPLVALVILMRRRELMGDFVNSRLTHATAVVGTILICLLNVVLILQTLGVAIPGLPAV
;
A
#
# COMPACT_ATOMS: atom_id res chain seq x y z
N MET A 1 -4.36 9.62 10.46
CA MET A 1 -5.67 8.98 10.72
C MET A 1 -5.74 7.54 10.23
N ALA A 2 -5.35 7.23 8.98
CA ALA A 2 -5.40 5.87 8.43
C ALA A 2 -4.79 4.77 9.32
N GLY A 3 -3.56 4.97 9.84
CA GLY A 3 -2.92 4.00 10.73
C GLY A 3 -3.70 3.73 12.03
N GLN A 4 -4.38 4.73 12.59
CA GLN A 4 -5.24 4.52 13.76
C GLN A 4 -6.48 3.69 13.44
N MET A 5 -7.12 3.92 12.29
CA MET A 5 -8.27 3.14 11.84
C MET A 5 -7.90 1.67 11.60
N ILE A 6 -6.75 1.42 10.98
CA ILE A 6 -6.24 0.06 10.75
C ILE A 6 -5.90 -0.61 12.09
N MET A 7 -5.17 0.05 12.99
CA MET A 7 -4.83 -0.53 14.29
C MET A 7 -6.07 -0.80 15.16
N ALA A 8 -7.05 0.11 15.16
CA ALA A 8 -8.30 -0.09 15.88
C ALA A 8 -9.14 -1.23 15.27
N GLY A 9 -9.18 -1.34 13.94
CA GLY A 9 -9.93 -2.37 13.22
C GLY A 9 -9.31 -3.77 13.34
N PHE A 10 -7.98 -3.88 13.25
CA PHE A 10 -7.28 -5.18 13.22
C PHE A 10 -6.69 -5.60 14.56
N LEU A 11 -6.09 -4.69 15.34
CA LEU A 11 -5.45 -5.00 16.63
C LEU A 11 -6.36 -4.72 17.84
N LYS A 12 -7.53 -4.08 17.64
CA LYS A 12 -8.44 -3.63 18.71
C LYS A 12 -7.75 -2.84 19.83
N MET A 13 -6.57 -2.29 19.58
CA MET A 13 -5.71 -1.64 20.57
C MET A 13 -5.54 -0.17 20.22
N ARG A 14 -5.76 0.71 21.20
CA ARG A 14 -5.52 2.16 21.05
C ARG A 14 -4.10 2.48 21.47
N VAL A 15 -3.22 2.68 20.49
CA VAL A 15 -1.82 3.07 20.75
C VAL A 15 -1.74 4.57 21.09
N PRO A 16 -1.01 4.97 22.15
CA PRO A 16 -0.80 6.38 22.49
C PRO A 16 -0.15 7.14 21.33
N ILE A 17 -0.56 8.40 21.15
CA ILE A 17 -0.07 9.26 20.05
C ILE A 17 1.45 9.44 20.08
N LEU A 18 2.04 9.49 21.28
CA LEU A 18 3.49 9.60 21.49
C LEU A 18 4.25 8.39 20.93
N VAL A 19 3.83 7.18 21.31
CA VAL A 19 4.46 5.93 20.84
C VAL A 19 4.37 5.83 19.32
N ARG A 20 3.20 6.14 18.75
CA ARG A 20 3.02 6.15 17.30
C ARG A 20 4.00 7.10 16.63
N ARG A 21 4.14 8.33 17.15
CA ARG A 21 5.01 9.36 16.56
C ARG A 21 6.47 8.92 16.58
N LEU A 22 6.93 8.34 17.69
CA LEU A 22 8.29 7.80 17.80
C LEU A 22 8.55 6.67 16.80
N VAL A 23 7.66 5.67 16.74
CA VAL A 23 7.83 4.53 15.83
C VAL A 23 7.80 4.95 14.37
N THR A 24 6.95 5.90 13.99
CA THR A 24 6.90 6.38 12.59
C THR A 24 8.07 7.28 12.20
N MET A 25 8.69 7.98 13.16
CA MET A 25 9.82 8.88 12.88
C MET A 25 11.18 8.17 12.98
N ALA A 26 11.28 7.09 13.77
CA ALA A 26 12.52 6.35 13.98
C ALA A 26 13.22 5.92 12.67
N PRO A 27 12.54 5.37 11.64
CA PRO A 27 13.20 4.97 10.40
C PRO A 27 13.85 6.15 9.68
N ALA A 28 13.20 7.32 9.67
CA ALA A 28 13.73 8.52 9.04
C ALA A 28 15.02 9.00 9.74
N PHE A 29 15.03 9.00 11.08
CA PHE A 29 16.24 9.35 11.84
C PHE A 29 17.38 8.36 11.61
N VAL A 30 17.09 7.06 11.51
CA VAL A 30 18.09 6.03 11.20
C VAL A 30 18.71 6.28 9.82
N VAL A 31 17.89 6.52 8.79
CA VAL A 31 18.38 6.81 7.42
C VAL A 31 19.29 8.03 7.39
N VAL A 32 18.91 9.11 8.08
CA VAL A 32 19.71 10.34 8.16
C VAL A 32 21.02 10.10 8.91
N ALA A 33 20.99 9.36 10.02
CA ALA A 33 22.19 9.06 10.80
C ALA A 33 23.21 8.20 10.03
N TYR A 34 22.74 7.31 9.16
CA TYR A 34 23.59 6.50 8.28
C TYR A 34 24.04 7.23 7.01
N GLY A 35 23.59 8.47 6.76
CA GLY A 35 23.97 9.25 5.58
C GLY A 35 23.51 8.63 4.25
N ILE A 36 22.47 7.80 4.28
CA ILE A 36 21.95 7.13 3.08
C ILE A 36 21.19 8.16 2.22
N ASP A 37 21.37 8.07 0.90
CA ASP A 37 20.61 8.89 -0.05
C ASP A 37 19.09 8.82 0.23
N PRO A 38 18.43 9.94 0.50
CA PRO A 38 17.01 9.96 0.82
C PRO A 38 16.15 9.38 -0.31
N THR A 39 16.61 9.50 -1.56
CA THR A 39 15.96 8.91 -2.74
C THR A 39 15.90 7.39 -2.65
N LYS A 40 16.99 6.73 -2.22
CA LYS A 40 17.01 5.26 -2.06
C LYS A 40 16.10 4.81 -0.93
N ALA A 41 16.07 5.56 0.18
CA ALA A 41 15.17 5.28 1.29
C ALA A 41 13.69 5.45 0.91
N LEU A 42 13.38 6.45 0.07
CA LEU A 42 12.06 6.63 -0.50
C LEU A 42 11.65 5.46 -1.39
N VAL A 43 12.53 5.02 -2.30
CA VAL A 43 12.29 3.85 -3.17
C VAL A 43 12.06 2.60 -2.34
N MET A 44 12.89 2.33 -1.32
CA MET A 44 12.72 1.20 -0.41
C MET A 44 11.37 1.26 0.33
N SER A 45 10.92 2.45 0.72
CA SER A 45 9.60 2.62 1.34
C SER A 45 8.47 2.27 0.37
N GLN A 46 8.61 2.62 -0.92
CA GLN A 46 7.66 2.24 -1.96
C GLN A 46 7.62 0.73 -2.18
N VAL A 47 8.77 0.05 -2.08
CA VAL A 47 8.84 -1.41 -2.20
C VAL A 47 8.07 -2.08 -1.05
N VAL A 48 8.30 -1.64 0.19
CA VAL A 48 7.55 -2.16 1.34
C VAL A 48 6.05 -1.90 1.19
N LEU A 49 5.68 -0.69 0.73
CA LEU A 49 4.28 -0.32 0.51
C LEU A 49 3.64 -1.17 -0.61
N SER A 50 4.41 -1.50 -1.64
CA SER A 50 3.99 -2.35 -2.76
C SER A 50 3.61 -3.76 -2.33
N PHE A 51 4.28 -4.32 -1.31
CA PHE A 51 3.86 -5.57 -0.69
C PHE A 51 2.59 -5.43 0.17
N ALA A 52 2.37 -4.26 0.79
CA ALA A 52 1.25 -4.03 1.70
C ALA A 52 -0.07 -3.68 0.99
N LEU A 53 -0.02 -3.01 -0.18
CA LEU A 53 -1.20 -2.50 -0.90
C LEU A 53 -2.13 -3.56 -1.54
N PRO A 54 -1.64 -4.70 -2.09
CA PRO A 54 -2.49 -5.65 -2.80
C PRO A 54 -3.59 -6.25 -1.91
N VAL A 55 -3.25 -6.52 -0.64
CA VAL A 55 -4.16 -7.20 0.29
C VAL A 55 -5.42 -6.36 0.58
N PRO A 56 -5.33 -5.08 0.99
CA PRO A 56 -6.50 -4.21 1.15
C PRO A 56 -7.28 -4.00 -0.16
N LEU A 57 -6.61 -3.82 -1.29
CA LEU A 57 -7.27 -3.57 -2.58
C LEU A 57 -8.15 -4.76 -3.00
N VAL A 58 -7.59 -5.97 -2.93
CA VAL A 58 -8.35 -7.19 -3.24
C VAL A 58 -9.51 -7.38 -2.26
N ALA A 59 -9.27 -7.17 -0.97
CA ALA A 59 -10.33 -7.24 0.04
C ALA A 59 -11.46 -6.24 -0.26
N LEU A 60 -11.13 -5.00 -0.60
CA LEU A 60 -12.10 -3.96 -0.95
C LEU A 60 -12.95 -4.34 -2.17
N VAL A 61 -12.33 -4.83 -3.25
CA VAL A 61 -13.07 -5.27 -4.45
C VAL A 61 -14.04 -6.42 -4.11
N ILE A 62 -13.60 -7.40 -3.31
CA ILE A 62 -14.45 -8.50 -2.86
C ILE A 62 -15.59 -7.98 -1.98
N LEU A 63 -15.30 -7.07 -1.05
CA LEU A 63 -16.27 -6.53 -0.09
C LEU A 63 -17.34 -5.69 -0.80
N MET A 64 -16.94 -4.87 -1.78
CA MET A 64 -17.82 -4.03 -2.57
C MET A 64 -18.78 -4.83 -3.48
N ARG A 65 -18.52 -6.12 -3.70
CA ARG A 65 -19.41 -7.01 -4.45
C ARG A 65 -20.43 -7.72 -3.57
N ARG A 66 -20.26 -7.75 -2.25
CA ARG A 66 -21.15 -8.48 -1.34
C ARG A 66 -22.46 -7.73 -1.13
N ARG A 67 -23.56 -8.32 -1.59
CA ARG A 67 -24.93 -7.82 -1.38
C ARG A 67 -25.29 -7.69 0.10
N GLU A 68 -24.77 -8.59 0.92
CA GLU A 68 -24.95 -8.60 2.38
C GLU A 68 -24.33 -7.36 3.07
N LEU A 69 -23.28 -6.76 2.49
CA LEU A 69 -22.56 -5.64 3.10
C LEU A 69 -22.99 -4.28 2.52
N MET A 70 -23.35 -4.22 1.23
CA MET A 70 -23.76 -2.98 0.57
C MET A 70 -25.29 -2.81 0.40
N GLY A 71 -26.08 -3.86 0.62
CA GLY A 71 -27.54 -3.80 0.48
C GLY A 71 -27.98 -3.41 -0.94
N ASP A 72 -28.70 -2.31 -1.07
CA ASP A 72 -29.17 -1.79 -2.35
C ASP A 72 -28.12 -0.94 -3.11
N PHE A 73 -27.01 -0.57 -2.45
CA PHE A 73 -25.90 0.19 -3.04
C PHE A 73 -24.81 -0.70 -3.66
N VAL A 74 -25.18 -1.92 -4.02
CA VAL A 74 -24.22 -2.88 -4.59
C VAL A 74 -23.73 -2.38 -5.93
N ASN A 75 -22.42 -2.45 -6.12
CA ASN A 75 -21.78 -1.99 -7.32
C ASN A 75 -22.41 -2.63 -8.57
N SER A 76 -22.79 -1.79 -9.53
CA SER A 76 -23.21 -2.25 -10.84
C SER A 76 -22.10 -3.07 -11.50
N ARG A 77 -22.45 -3.99 -12.42
CA ARG A 77 -21.45 -4.81 -13.13
C ARG A 77 -20.35 -3.97 -13.80
N LEU A 78 -20.70 -2.76 -14.27
CA LEU A 78 -19.75 -1.81 -14.87
C LEU A 78 -18.78 -1.24 -13.83
N THR A 79 -19.29 -0.76 -12.69
CA THR A 79 -18.46 -0.19 -11.61
C THR A 79 -17.55 -1.24 -10.97
N HIS A 80 -18.01 -2.49 -10.88
CA HIS A 80 -17.17 -3.59 -10.42
C HIS A 80 -16.07 -3.92 -11.44
N ALA A 81 -16.40 -3.95 -12.75
CA ALA A 81 -15.40 -4.19 -13.79
C ALA A 81 -14.29 -3.12 -13.78
N THR A 82 -14.64 -1.84 -13.65
CA THR A 82 -13.64 -0.76 -13.56
C THR A 82 -12.79 -0.85 -12.29
N ALA A 83 -13.40 -1.20 -11.14
CA ALA A 83 -12.65 -1.42 -9.90
C ALA A 83 -11.67 -2.59 -9.99
N VAL A 84 -12.06 -3.69 -10.64
CA VAL A 84 -11.19 -4.84 -10.88
C VAL A 84 -10.04 -4.45 -11.82
N VAL A 85 -10.33 -3.78 -12.93
CA VAL A 85 -9.30 -3.32 -13.88
C VAL A 85 -8.30 -2.39 -13.19
N GLY A 86 -8.78 -1.41 -12.42
CA GLY A 86 -7.92 -0.51 -11.66
C GLY A 86 -7.05 -1.26 -10.63
N THR A 87 -7.62 -2.24 -9.94
CA THR A 87 -6.89 -3.07 -8.96
C THR A 87 -5.80 -3.90 -9.64
N ILE A 88 -6.11 -4.53 -10.77
CA ILE A 88 -5.14 -5.29 -11.57
C ILE A 88 -4.01 -4.36 -12.04
N LEU A 89 -4.36 -3.18 -12.56
CA LEU A 89 -3.38 -2.20 -13.04
C LEU A 89 -2.44 -1.76 -11.90
N ILE A 90 -2.98 -1.39 -10.74
CA ILE A 90 -2.17 -0.97 -9.59
C ILE A 90 -1.27 -2.13 -9.13
N CYS A 91 -1.77 -3.35 -9.02
CA CYS A 91 -0.96 -4.52 -8.67
C CYS A 91 0.17 -4.76 -9.68
N LEU A 92 -0.10 -4.65 -10.99
CA LEU A 92 0.93 -4.79 -12.03
C LEU A 92 2.02 -3.72 -11.89
N LEU A 93 1.64 -2.45 -11.69
CA LEU A 93 2.60 -1.37 -11.47
C LEU A 93 3.47 -1.60 -10.22
N ASN A 94 2.87 -2.13 -9.16
CA ASN A 94 3.57 -2.47 -7.92
C ASN A 94 4.57 -3.63 -8.11
N VAL A 95 4.22 -4.66 -8.90
CA VAL A 95 5.13 -5.74 -9.28
C VAL A 95 6.27 -5.21 -10.14
N VAL A 96 5.98 -4.33 -11.11
CA VAL A 96 6.98 -3.66 -11.93
C VAL A 96 8.01 -2.90 -11.08
N LEU A 97 7.54 -2.16 -10.06
CA LEU A 97 8.42 -1.43 -9.13
C LEU A 97 9.34 -2.39 -8.34
N ILE A 98 8.80 -3.52 -7.88
CA ILE A 98 9.59 -4.55 -7.19
C ILE A 98 10.65 -5.14 -8.13
N LEU A 99 10.28 -5.50 -9.36
CA LEU A 99 11.21 -6.07 -10.35
C LEU A 99 12.36 -5.11 -10.68
N GLN A 100 12.06 -3.82 -10.87
CA GLN A 100 13.10 -2.81 -11.09
C GLN A 100 14.03 -2.66 -9.89
N THR A 101 13.48 -2.65 -8.67
CA THR A 101 14.29 -2.57 -7.45
C THR A 101 15.19 -3.81 -7.27
N LEU A 102 14.74 -4.98 -7.73
CA LEU A 102 15.53 -6.22 -7.73
C LEU A 102 16.57 -6.28 -8.87
N GLY A 103 16.68 -5.24 -9.69
CA GLY A 103 17.67 -5.16 -10.77
C GLY A 103 17.22 -5.77 -12.10
N VAL A 104 15.94 -6.11 -12.26
CA VAL A 104 15.38 -6.55 -13.54
C VAL A 104 15.13 -5.31 -14.40
N ALA A 105 16.01 -5.07 -15.36
CA ALA A 105 15.86 -3.99 -16.33
C ALA A 105 14.65 -4.26 -17.23
N ILE A 106 13.59 -3.50 -17.02
CA ILE A 106 12.41 -3.55 -17.88
C ILE A 106 12.70 -2.64 -19.09
N PRO A 107 12.66 -3.15 -20.33
CA PRO A 107 12.99 -2.36 -21.51
C PRO A 107 12.03 -1.15 -21.61
N GLY A 108 12.60 0.07 -21.54
CA GLY A 108 11.87 1.34 -21.67
C GLY A 108 11.75 2.19 -20.40
N LEU A 109 12.20 1.73 -19.22
CA LEU A 109 12.20 2.53 -17.99
C LEU A 109 13.63 2.69 -17.44
N PRO A 110 14.01 3.89 -16.95
CA PRO A 110 15.30 4.08 -16.30
C PRO A 110 15.38 3.19 -15.06
N ALA A 111 16.53 2.54 -14.87
CA ALA A 111 16.79 1.77 -13.67
C ALA A 111 16.79 2.70 -12.45
N VAL A 112 16.07 2.30 -11.40
CA VAL A 112 15.95 3.01 -10.12
C VAL A 112 17.01 2.51 -9.15
#